data_AF-A0A075I605-F1
#
_entry.id   AF-A0A075I605-F1
#
_cell.length_a   1.000
_cell.length_b   1.000
_cell.length_c   1.000
_cell.angle_alpha   90.00
_cell.angle_beta   90.00
_cell.angle_gamma   90.00
#
_symmetry.space_group_name_H-M   'P 1'
#
loop_
_entity.id
_entity.type
_entity.pdbx_description
1 polymer ?
#
loop_
_entity_poly.entity_id
_entity_poly.type
_entity_poly.pdbx_seq_one_letter_code
_entity_poly.pdbx_strand_id
1 'polypeptide(L)'
;MHSVTLLAQPRSKHPLVKRRALSSGRIETKNRGTFGLIWFTDFGEKFWEACQSVDDNAKIRLRSSGFDEMNWSISFRFAGFKARLTSQKYKGFFGTPRNSYLELRLGCQNPNDLRMFVQALSTKFENPPWILNNWKKIELAAGMNQEDVINSWSQAMGREITSEETKSKGWGMPTFGLRSKGKEPETNEFEVFEDEAGNEIKMKIHGALEVEGAEYAIMSYTDGDNASEFEIMKINRGRGGNISYSGVDNQDLYEDLSEAAAMHLESSSAA
;
A
#
# COMPACT_ATOMS: atom_id res chain seq x y z
N MET A 1 14.76 -24.73 7.66
CA MET A 1 14.75 -23.25 7.62
C MET A 1 13.53 -22.82 8.41
N HIS A 2 13.73 -22.09 9.51
CA HIS A 2 12.62 -21.57 10.31
C HIS A 2 12.06 -20.33 9.63
N SER A 3 10.74 -20.18 9.62
CA SER A 3 10.07 -19.04 9.01
C SER A 3 8.86 -18.62 9.82
N VAL A 4 8.62 -17.32 9.85
CA VAL A 4 7.42 -16.72 10.44
C VAL A 4 6.76 -15.80 9.43
N THR A 5 5.43 -15.69 9.53
CA THR A 5 4.64 -14.70 8.82
C THR A 5 4.04 -13.75 9.85
N LEU A 6 4.28 -12.46 9.70
CA LEU A 6 3.85 -11.42 10.62
C LEU A 6 3.00 -10.41 9.85
N LEU A 7 1.80 -10.11 10.35
CA LEU A 7 1.00 -9.01 9.83
C LEU A 7 1.28 -7.73 10.61
N ALA A 8 1.41 -6.64 9.88
CA ALA A 8 1.55 -5.30 10.42
C ALA A 8 0.66 -4.32 9.65
N GLN A 9 0.48 -3.11 10.17
CA GLN A 9 -0.19 -2.03 9.44
C GLN A 9 0.68 -0.79 9.50
N PRO A 10 1.00 -0.18 8.34
CA PRO A 10 1.85 1.00 8.31
C PRO A 10 1.15 2.20 8.95
N ARG A 11 1.97 3.15 9.41
CA ARG A 11 1.53 4.41 10.02
C ARG A 11 1.72 5.60 9.09
N SER A 12 2.54 5.47 8.06
CA SER A 12 2.77 6.52 7.07
C SER A 12 2.93 5.94 5.66
N LYS A 13 2.64 6.77 4.66
CA LYS A 13 2.96 6.47 3.25
C LYS A 13 4.43 6.74 2.92
N HIS A 14 5.10 7.55 3.75
CA HIS A 14 6.49 7.91 3.56
C HIS A 14 7.45 6.88 4.17
N PRO A 15 8.63 6.70 3.59
CA PRO A 15 9.14 7.41 2.42
C PRO A 15 8.53 6.89 1.10
N LEU A 16 8.52 7.75 0.09
CA LEU A 16 8.21 7.35 -1.29
C LEU A 16 9.50 6.88 -1.95
N VAL A 17 9.49 5.74 -2.63
CA VAL A 17 10.70 5.15 -3.22
C VAL A 17 10.49 4.87 -4.70
N LYS A 18 11.48 5.20 -5.53
CA LYS A 18 11.43 4.91 -6.97
C LYS A 18 11.42 3.41 -7.27
N ARG A 19 10.40 2.97 -8.01
CA ARG A 19 10.26 1.58 -8.52
C ARG A 19 11.51 1.14 -9.26
N ARG A 20 11.98 1.91 -10.25
CA ARG A 20 13.16 1.57 -11.07
C ARG A 20 14.43 1.40 -10.23
N ALA A 21 14.68 2.32 -9.29
CA ALA A 21 15.84 2.22 -8.39
C ALA A 21 15.75 0.95 -7.55
N LEU A 22 14.58 0.69 -6.97
CA LEU A 22 14.34 -0.46 -6.09
C LEU A 22 14.39 -1.80 -6.83
N SER A 23 13.97 -1.85 -8.09
CA SER A 23 14.13 -3.01 -8.97
C SER A 23 15.61 -3.33 -9.26
N SER A 24 16.45 -2.29 -9.30
CA SER A 24 17.92 -2.43 -9.38
C SER A 24 18.60 -2.66 -8.03
N GLY A 25 17.82 -2.71 -6.94
CA GLY A 25 18.28 -2.95 -5.58
C GLY A 25 18.85 -1.75 -4.84
N ARG A 26 18.44 -0.53 -5.24
CA ARG A 26 18.80 0.74 -4.59
C ARG A 26 17.55 1.43 -4.04
N ILE A 27 17.67 2.07 -2.89
CA ILE A 27 16.61 2.96 -2.38
C ILE A 27 16.95 4.39 -2.81
N GLU A 28 16.07 4.98 -3.63
CA GLU A 28 16.09 6.41 -3.92
C GLU A 28 14.73 6.99 -3.50
N THR A 29 14.76 7.88 -2.51
CA THR A 29 13.56 8.50 -1.95
C THR A 29 13.16 9.76 -2.70
N LYS A 30 11.87 10.05 -2.70
CA LYS A 30 11.31 11.33 -3.17
C LYS A 30 10.33 11.86 -2.12
N ASN A 31 10.22 13.18 -2.07
CA ASN A 31 9.38 13.86 -1.08
C ASN A 31 7.94 14.07 -1.58
N ARG A 32 7.67 13.94 -2.89
CA ARG A 32 6.37 14.21 -3.52
C ARG A 32 6.17 13.45 -4.82
N GLY A 33 4.92 13.36 -5.27
CA GLY A 33 4.46 12.65 -6.47
C GLY A 33 4.28 11.15 -6.21
N THR A 34 3.64 10.44 -7.13
CA THR A 34 3.49 8.97 -7.02
C THR A 34 3.89 8.22 -8.29
N PHE A 35 4.07 8.92 -9.41
CA PHE A 35 4.47 8.31 -10.67
C PHE A 35 5.82 7.59 -10.58
N GLY A 36 5.82 6.31 -10.93
CA GLY A 36 7.01 5.46 -10.85
C GLY A 36 7.54 5.26 -9.42
N LEU A 37 6.75 5.62 -8.39
CA LEU A 37 7.08 5.44 -6.99
C LEU A 37 6.23 4.34 -6.36
N ILE A 38 6.69 3.86 -5.20
CA ILE A 38 5.87 3.10 -4.25
C ILE A 38 5.90 3.82 -2.91
N TRP A 39 4.88 3.58 -2.11
CA TRP A 39 4.89 3.97 -0.70
C TRP A 39 5.63 2.90 0.07
N PHE A 40 6.91 3.13 0.34
CA PHE A 40 7.72 2.16 1.06
C PHE A 40 7.28 2.04 2.53
N THR A 41 6.59 3.07 3.03
CA THR A 41 6.01 3.18 4.37
C THR A 41 7.05 3.28 5.48
N ASP A 42 6.61 3.78 6.63
CA ASP A 42 7.40 3.86 7.85
C ASP A 42 7.85 2.47 8.33
N PHE A 43 7.03 1.44 8.10
CA PHE A 43 7.40 0.08 8.43
C PHE A 43 8.51 -0.45 7.52
N GLY A 44 8.42 -0.21 6.21
CA GLY A 44 9.46 -0.63 5.27
C GLY A 44 10.79 0.06 5.57
N GLU A 45 10.77 1.35 5.88
CA GLU A 45 11.94 2.12 6.30
C GLU A 45 12.59 1.56 7.56
N LYS A 46 11.82 1.41 8.65
CA LYS A 46 12.33 0.85 9.92
C LYS A 46 12.81 -0.58 9.78
N PHE A 47 12.14 -1.39 8.95
CA PHE A 47 12.58 -2.75 8.65
C PHE A 47 13.91 -2.74 7.89
N TRP A 48 14.06 -1.84 6.92
CA TRP A 48 15.30 -1.71 6.17
C TRP A 48 16.46 -1.24 7.04
N GLU A 49 16.25 -0.22 7.89
CA GLU A 49 17.23 0.21 8.89
C GLU A 49 17.65 -0.95 9.81
N ALA A 50 16.70 -1.77 10.25
CA ALA A 50 16.99 -2.95 11.05
C ALA A 50 17.85 -3.97 10.27
N CYS A 51 17.54 -4.23 9.00
CA CYS A 51 18.36 -5.09 8.14
C CYS A 51 19.81 -4.57 8.04
N GLN A 52 19.98 -3.28 7.77
CA GLN A 52 21.30 -2.66 7.60
C GLN A 52 22.10 -2.63 8.91
N SER A 53 21.43 -2.48 10.05
CA SER A 53 22.10 -2.52 11.36
C SER A 53 22.70 -3.89 11.71
N VAL A 54 22.25 -4.96 11.03
CA VAL A 54 22.73 -6.33 11.23
C VAL A 54 23.69 -6.77 10.13
N ASP A 55 23.58 -6.20 8.92
CA ASP A 55 24.42 -6.51 7.77
C ASP A 55 24.59 -5.29 6.86
N ASP A 56 25.80 -4.72 6.82
CA ASP A 56 26.14 -3.60 5.93
C ASP A 56 26.01 -3.97 4.43
N ASN A 57 26.04 -5.26 4.11
CA ASN A 57 25.85 -5.80 2.76
C ASN A 57 24.42 -6.27 2.50
N ALA A 58 23.47 -5.85 3.34
CA ALA A 58 22.06 -6.13 3.13
C ALA A 58 21.63 -5.73 1.71
N LYS A 59 20.79 -6.57 1.11
CA LYS A 59 20.27 -6.39 -0.25
C LYS A 59 18.76 -6.23 -0.18
N ILE A 60 18.27 -5.26 -0.93
CA ILE A 60 16.85 -5.00 -1.14
C ILE A 60 16.55 -5.15 -2.63
N ARG A 61 15.36 -5.62 -3.00
CA ARG A 61 14.92 -5.62 -4.41
C ARG A 61 13.40 -5.65 -4.53
N LEU A 62 12.84 -4.77 -5.36
CA LEU A 62 11.44 -4.84 -5.75
C LEU A 62 11.19 -6.12 -6.57
N ARG A 63 10.17 -6.88 -6.19
CA ARG A 63 9.75 -8.12 -6.87
C ARG A 63 8.55 -7.89 -7.75
N SER A 64 7.59 -7.14 -7.24
CA SER A 64 6.40 -6.72 -7.97
C SER A 64 5.87 -5.42 -7.39
N SER A 65 5.20 -4.64 -8.22
CA SER A 65 4.38 -3.50 -7.83
C SER A 65 3.10 -3.58 -8.63
N GLY A 66 1.97 -3.35 -7.97
CA GLY A 66 0.67 -3.23 -8.62
C GLY A 66 0.41 -1.80 -9.06
N PHE A 67 -0.84 -1.58 -9.47
CA PHE A 67 -1.34 -0.25 -9.84
C PHE A 67 -1.15 0.74 -8.68
N ASP A 68 -1.83 0.44 -7.57
CA ASP A 68 -1.78 1.29 -6.37
C ASP A 68 -0.36 1.28 -5.81
N GLU A 69 0.16 2.46 -5.48
CA GLU A 69 1.53 2.63 -5.00
C GLU A 69 1.76 1.96 -3.64
N MET A 70 0.67 1.54 -2.98
CA MET A 70 0.66 0.72 -1.78
C MET A 70 0.65 -0.79 -2.06
N ASN A 71 0.42 -1.24 -3.29
CA ASN A 71 0.46 -2.66 -3.64
C ASN A 71 1.84 -3.01 -4.17
N TRP A 72 2.66 -3.70 -3.38
CA TRP A 72 4.02 -4.08 -3.79
C TRP A 72 4.55 -5.27 -2.99
N SER A 73 5.59 -5.91 -3.51
CA SER A 73 6.35 -6.94 -2.81
C SER A 73 7.84 -6.71 -2.97
N ILE A 74 8.55 -6.64 -1.86
CA ILE A 74 9.98 -6.35 -1.80
C ILE A 74 10.69 -7.50 -1.09
N SER A 75 11.76 -8.00 -1.69
CA SER A 75 12.62 -9.00 -1.09
C SER A 75 13.82 -8.37 -0.43
N PHE A 76 14.21 -8.91 0.72
CA PHE A 76 15.40 -8.53 1.46
C PHE A 76 16.27 -9.77 1.71
N ARG A 77 17.60 -9.58 1.67
CA ARG A 77 18.59 -10.57 2.09
C ARG A 77 19.65 -9.89 2.93
N PHE A 78 19.91 -10.41 4.11
CA PHE A 78 20.85 -9.85 5.08
C PHE A 78 21.23 -10.92 6.09
N ALA A 79 22.47 -11.01 6.56
CA ALA A 79 22.90 -11.88 7.67
C ALA A 79 22.30 -13.31 7.70
N GLY A 80 22.20 -13.97 6.53
CA GLY A 80 21.60 -15.31 6.41
C GLY A 80 20.05 -15.37 6.38
N PHE A 81 19.39 -14.24 6.61
CA PHE A 81 17.95 -14.07 6.46
C PHE A 81 17.53 -13.95 4.99
N LYS A 82 16.35 -14.52 4.70
CA LYS A 82 15.55 -14.19 3.52
C LYS A 82 14.24 -13.62 4.02
N ALA A 83 13.93 -12.38 3.63
CA ALA A 83 12.67 -11.76 3.98
C ALA A 83 11.91 -11.30 2.73
N ARG A 84 10.59 -11.25 2.85
CA ARG A 84 9.70 -10.60 1.90
C ARG A 84 8.71 -9.75 2.67
N LEU A 85 8.69 -8.46 2.37
CA LEU A 85 7.66 -7.55 2.83
C LEU A 85 6.70 -7.31 1.67
N THR A 86 5.44 -7.66 1.87
CA THR A 86 4.39 -7.45 0.88
C THR A 86 3.38 -6.46 1.45
N SER A 87 3.00 -5.48 0.67
CA SER A 87 2.00 -4.49 1.00
C SER A 87 0.76 -4.69 0.16
N GLN A 88 -0.40 -4.67 0.82
CA GLN A 88 -1.69 -4.86 0.18
C GLN A 88 -2.72 -3.85 0.69
N LYS A 89 -3.38 -3.16 -0.23
CA LYS A 89 -4.61 -2.40 0.03
C LYS A 89 -5.80 -3.36 0.08
N TYR A 90 -6.60 -3.27 1.14
CA TYR A 90 -7.79 -4.11 1.32
C TYR A 90 -9.11 -3.34 1.21
N LYS A 91 -9.07 -1.99 1.13
CA LYS A 91 -10.27 -1.19 0.87
C LYS A 91 -9.97 0.20 0.31
N GLY A 92 -10.96 0.75 -0.38
CA GLY A 92 -10.97 2.14 -0.82
C GLY A 92 -10.13 2.38 -2.07
N PHE A 93 -10.51 3.43 -2.79
CA PHE A 93 -9.94 3.74 -4.09
C PHE A 93 -8.47 4.17 -4.01
N PHE A 94 -8.15 5.06 -3.06
CA PHE A 94 -6.78 5.47 -2.80
C PHE A 94 -6.18 4.63 -1.68
N GLY A 95 -4.93 4.18 -1.87
CA GLY A 95 -4.16 3.67 -0.78
C GLY A 95 -4.13 4.69 0.37
N THR A 96 -4.40 4.22 1.58
CA THR A 96 -4.07 4.96 2.80
C THR A 96 -3.54 3.94 3.79
N PRO A 97 -2.59 4.29 4.67
CA PRO A 97 -2.02 3.31 5.60
C PRO A 97 -3.09 2.58 6.43
N ARG A 98 -4.17 3.28 6.82
CA ARG A 98 -5.30 2.70 7.56
C ARG A 98 -6.12 1.68 6.77
N ASN A 99 -6.00 1.66 5.44
CA ASN A 99 -6.73 0.80 4.50
C ASN A 99 -5.85 -0.29 3.89
N SER A 100 -4.64 -0.43 4.40
CA SER A 100 -3.65 -1.39 3.92
C SER A 100 -3.06 -2.17 5.08
N TYR A 101 -2.50 -3.34 4.76
CA TYR A 101 -1.72 -4.14 5.69
C TYR A 101 -0.42 -4.57 5.02
N LEU A 102 0.54 -4.96 5.85
CA LEU A 102 1.83 -5.48 5.46
C LEU A 102 1.92 -6.93 5.93
N GLU A 103 2.40 -7.81 5.07
CA GLU A 103 2.78 -9.17 5.39
C GLU A 103 4.31 -9.27 5.31
N LEU A 104 4.93 -9.52 6.46
CA LEU A 104 6.35 -9.81 6.57
C LEU A 104 6.55 -11.32 6.70
N ARG A 105 7.09 -11.93 5.65
CA ARG A 105 7.61 -13.31 5.72
C ARG A 105 9.10 -13.24 5.98
N LEU A 106 9.53 -13.75 7.13
CA LEU A 106 10.93 -13.77 7.53
C LEU A 106 11.38 -15.22 7.71
N GLY A 107 12.52 -15.59 7.13
CA GLY A 107 13.08 -16.90 7.36
C GLY A 107 14.59 -16.89 7.54
N CYS A 108 15.06 -17.73 8.46
CA CYS A 108 16.45 -17.90 8.83
C CYS A 108 16.75 -19.38 9.12
N GLN A 109 18.01 -19.79 9.04
CA GLN A 109 18.40 -21.14 9.44
C GLN A 109 18.38 -21.32 10.96
N ASN A 110 18.74 -20.27 11.71
CA ASN A 110 18.80 -20.29 13.17
C ASN A 110 17.54 -19.64 13.77
N PRO A 111 16.76 -20.35 14.59
CA PRO A 111 15.55 -19.81 15.21
C PRO A 111 15.85 -18.73 16.25
N ASN A 112 17.03 -18.75 16.90
CA ASN A 112 17.41 -17.73 17.88
C ASN A 112 17.70 -16.39 17.20
N ASP A 113 18.36 -16.40 16.04
CA ASP A 113 18.63 -15.19 15.27
C ASP A 113 17.31 -14.55 14.82
N LEU A 114 16.34 -15.38 14.38
CA LEU A 114 15.00 -14.93 14.04
C LEU A 114 14.33 -14.24 15.22
N ARG A 115 14.38 -14.88 16.40
CA ARG A 115 13.80 -14.31 17.62
C ARG A 115 14.42 -12.97 17.98
N MET A 116 15.75 -12.90 18.05
CA MET A 116 16.48 -11.68 18.39
C MET A 116 16.18 -10.55 17.39
N PHE A 117 16.14 -10.87 16.10
CA PHE A 117 15.83 -9.88 15.07
C PHE A 117 14.41 -9.33 15.20
N VAL A 118 13.40 -10.19 15.40
CA VAL A 118 12.01 -9.74 15.54
C VAL A 118 11.82 -8.93 16.82
N GLN A 119 12.48 -9.31 17.92
CA GLN A 119 12.50 -8.52 19.15
C GLN A 119 13.09 -7.13 18.90
N ALA A 120 14.29 -7.04 18.30
CA ALA A 120 14.93 -5.78 18.00
C ALA A 120 14.09 -4.91 17.05
N LEU A 121 13.51 -5.52 16.01
CA LEU A 121 12.60 -4.86 15.07
C LEU A 121 11.39 -4.23 15.79
N SER A 122 10.76 -4.96 16.72
CA SER A 122 9.59 -4.45 17.45
C SER A 122 9.88 -3.14 18.21
N THR A 123 11.10 -2.96 18.70
CA THR A 123 11.51 -1.76 19.44
C THR A 123 11.71 -0.52 18.57
N LYS A 124 11.77 -0.67 17.24
CA LYS A 124 11.89 0.46 16.30
C LYS A 124 10.58 1.24 16.16
N PHE A 125 9.48 0.70 16.66
CA PHE A 125 8.15 1.28 16.49
C PHE A 125 7.65 1.92 17.78
N GLU A 126 7.27 3.20 17.71
CA GLU A 126 6.59 3.89 18.82
C GLU A 126 5.26 3.21 19.18
N ASN A 127 4.51 2.79 18.16
CA ASN A 127 3.28 2.04 18.30
C ASN A 127 3.52 0.61 17.86
N PRO A 128 3.12 -0.41 18.65
CA PRO A 128 3.35 -1.79 18.28
C PRO A 128 2.80 -2.14 16.89
N PRO A 129 3.58 -2.86 16.06
CA PRO A 129 3.23 -3.11 14.66
C PRO A 129 2.03 -4.07 14.50
N TRP A 130 1.75 -4.90 15.51
CA TRP A 130 0.62 -5.85 15.56
C TRP A 130 -0.73 -5.20 15.88
N ILE A 131 -0.78 -3.91 16.19
CA ILE A 131 -2.05 -3.19 16.39
C ILE A 131 -2.58 -2.75 15.05
N LEU A 132 -3.60 -3.45 14.55
CA LEU A 132 -4.20 -3.18 13.26
C LEU A 132 -5.58 -2.51 13.43
N ASN A 133 -6.00 -1.73 12.44
CA ASN A 133 -7.38 -1.22 12.35
C ASN A 133 -8.20 -2.06 11.37
N ASN A 134 -9.53 -1.92 11.46
CA ASN A 134 -10.48 -2.60 10.58
C ASN A 134 -10.32 -4.13 10.57
N TRP A 135 -10.16 -4.74 11.75
CA TRP A 135 -9.92 -6.18 11.91
C TRP A 135 -10.79 -7.07 11.03
N LYS A 136 -12.11 -6.84 10.98
CA LYS A 136 -13.01 -7.61 10.10
C LYS A 136 -12.57 -7.64 8.63
N LYS A 137 -12.05 -6.52 8.11
CA LYS A 137 -11.62 -6.42 6.71
C LYS A 137 -10.24 -7.03 6.48
N ILE A 138 -9.35 -6.93 7.48
CA ILE A 138 -8.04 -7.59 7.43
C ILE A 138 -8.22 -9.10 7.53
N GLU A 139 -9.08 -9.58 8.42
CA GLU A 139 -9.40 -11.01 8.55
C GLU A 139 -9.96 -11.58 7.25
N LEU A 140 -10.87 -10.87 6.58
CA LEU A 140 -11.38 -11.26 5.26
C LEU A 140 -10.28 -11.27 4.18
N ALA A 141 -9.35 -10.32 4.21
CA ALA A 141 -8.34 -10.18 3.15
C ALA A 141 -7.10 -11.06 3.37
N ALA A 142 -6.68 -11.27 4.62
CA ALA A 142 -5.45 -11.94 5.00
C ALA A 142 -5.68 -13.32 5.64
N GLY A 143 -6.92 -13.65 6.01
CA GLY A 143 -7.27 -14.92 6.65
C GLY A 143 -6.74 -15.08 8.08
N MET A 144 -6.34 -13.98 8.74
CA MET A 144 -5.84 -13.99 10.12
C MET A 144 -6.67 -13.04 10.99
N ASN A 145 -7.19 -13.56 12.10
CA ASN A 145 -7.90 -12.74 13.06
C ASN A 145 -6.92 -12.00 14.00
N GLN A 146 -7.45 -11.18 14.91
CA GLN A 146 -6.64 -10.39 15.84
C GLN A 146 -5.75 -11.25 16.76
N GLU A 147 -6.28 -12.36 17.26
CA GLU A 147 -5.57 -13.27 18.14
C GLU A 147 -4.42 -13.97 17.40
N ASP A 148 -4.65 -14.43 16.16
CA ASP A 148 -3.63 -15.05 15.31
C ASP A 148 -2.45 -14.12 15.05
N VAL A 149 -2.72 -12.83 14.79
CA VAL A 149 -1.69 -11.82 14.55
C VAL A 149 -0.86 -11.59 15.81
N ILE A 150 -1.52 -11.40 16.96
CA ILE A 150 -0.82 -11.20 18.24
C ILE A 150 0.01 -12.45 18.59
N ASN A 151 -0.56 -13.63 18.45
CA ASN A 151 0.12 -14.90 18.71
C ASN A 151 1.33 -15.10 17.80
N SER A 152 1.22 -14.75 16.52
CA SER A 152 2.34 -14.84 15.57
C SER A 152 3.51 -13.95 15.98
N TRP A 153 3.23 -12.70 16.39
CA TRP A 153 4.26 -11.79 16.90
C TRP A 153 4.84 -12.25 18.23
N SER A 154 4.00 -12.70 19.16
CA SER A 154 4.40 -13.24 20.47
C SER A 154 5.35 -14.44 20.32
N GLN A 155 4.98 -15.42 19.50
CA GLN A 155 5.79 -16.60 19.21
C GLN A 155 7.10 -16.23 18.51
N ALA A 156 7.06 -15.33 17.52
CA ALA A 156 8.26 -14.90 16.80
C ALA A 156 9.24 -14.17 17.72
N MET A 157 8.76 -13.36 18.66
CA MET A 157 9.59 -12.72 19.68
C MET A 157 9.98 -13.66 20.82
N GLY A 158 9.31 -14.81 20.99
CA GLY A 158 9.53 -15.71 22.12
C GLY A 158 9.20 -15.08 23.47
N ARG A 159 8.23 -14.15 23.50
CA ARG A 159 7.70 -13.53 24.72
C ARG A 159 6.20 -13.30 24.57
N GLU A 160 5.49 -13.32 25.66
CA GLU A 160 4.08 -12.94 25.68
C GLU A 160 3.92 -11.45 25.34
N ILE A 161 2.86 -11.13 24.57
CA ILE A 161 2.38 -9.78 24.35
C ILE A 161 1.20 -9.58 25.29
N THR A 162 1.35 -8.64 26.22
CA THR A 162 0.33 -8.43 27.26
C THR A 162 -0.93 -7.76 26.71
N SER A 163 -2.03 -7.87 27.46
CA SER A 163 -3.27 -7.14 27.13
C SER A 163 -3.05 -5.62 27.13
N GLU A 164 -2.15 -5.12 27.97
CA GLU A 164 -1.76 -3.72 28.09
C GLU A 164 -1.10 -3.21 26.80
N GLU A 165 -0.19 -3.99 26.23
CA GLU A 165 0.47 -3.69 24.94
C GLU A 165 -0.49 -3.68 23.75
N THR A 166 -1.67 -4.28 23.91
CA THR A 166 -2.70 -4.37 22.86
C THR A 166 -3.90 -3.44 23.10
N LYS A 167 -3.98 -2.80 24.28
CA LYS A 167 -5.03 -1.84 24.66
C LYS A 167 -4.90 -0.46 24.00
N SER A 168 -3.75 -0.12 23.41
CA SER A 168 -3.58 1.16 22.72
C SER A 168 -4.55 1.24 21.53
N LYS A 169 -5.39 2.28 21.54
CA LYS A 169 -6.39 2.53 20.50
C LYS A 169 -5.68 2.71 19.16
N GLY A 170 -6.05 1.91 18.17
CA GLY A 170 -5.60 2.10 16.79
C GLY A 170 -5.87 3.53 16.32
N TRP A 171 -5.03 4.00 15.40
CA TRP A 171 -5.09 5.28 14.66
C TRP A 171 -6.22 6.25 15.05
N GLY A 172 -5.85 7.41 15.60
CA GLY A 172 -6.67 8.64 15.49
C GLY A 172 -8.04 8.58 16.15
N MET A 173 -8.10 8.56 17.48
CA MET A 173 -9.25 9.10 18.20
C MET A 173 -9.03 10.61 18.43
N PRO A 174 -9.55 11.51 17.59
CA PRO A 174 -10.18 12.69 18.15
C PRO A 174 -11.43 12.19 18.89
N THR A 175 -11.55 12.53 20.16
CA THR A 175 -12.80 12.43 20.90
C THR A 175 -13.88 13.26 20.20
N PHE A 176 -14.62 12.71 19.23
CA PHE A 176 -15.79 13.39 18.65
C PHE A 176 -16.79 12.41 18.02
N GLY A 177 -17.98 12.34 18.63
CA GLY A 177 -19.31 12.18 18.01
C GLY A 177 -19.58 11.05 17.00
N LEU A 178 -20.54 10.17 17.35
CA LEU A 178 -21.26 9.27 16.44
C LEU A 178 -21.61 9.89 15.07
N ARG A 179 -21.51 9.09 14.00
CA ARG A 179 -22.62 8.90 13.04
C ARG A 179 -22.43 7.63 12.22
N SER A 180 -23.42 6.74 12.31
CA SER A 180 -23.62 5.62 11.41
C SER A 180 -24.03 6.12 10.03
N LYS A 181 -23.42 5.58 8.97
CA LYS A 181 -24.07 5.39 7.67
C LYS A 181 -23.58 4.08 7.08
N GLY A 182 -24.52 3.16 6.86
CA GLY A 182 -24.29 1.88 6.23
C GLY A 182 -24.36 1.96 4.71
N LYS A 183 -23.52 1.15 4.06
CA LYS A 183 -23.84 0.12 3.06
C LYS A 183 -22.50 -0.39 2.49
N GLU A 184 -22.32 -1.70 2.50
CA GLU A 184 -21.39 -2.46 1.64
C GLU A 184 -22.24 -3.20 0.60
N PRO A 185 -21.66 -3.83 -0.43
CA PRO A 185 -20.70 -3.31 -1.40
C PRO A 185 -21.23 -3.55 -2.84
N GLU A 186 -20.92 -2.68 -3.80
CA GLU A 186 -21.02 -3.07 -5.22
C GLU A 186 -19.61 -3.19 -5.79
N THR A 187 -19.23 -4.44 -6.00
CA THR A 187 -18.08 -4.88 -6.77
C THR A 187 -18.38 -4.59 -8.25
N ASN A 188 -17.95 -3.42 -8.72
CA ASN A 188 -17.50 -3.11 -10.08
C ASN A 188 -17.17 -1.60 -10.09
N GLU A 189 -15.89 -1.24 -10.08
CA GLU A 189 -15.41 0.15 -9.97
C GLU A 189 -15.55 0.90 -11.31
N PHE A 190 -16.77 1.35 -11.61
CA PHE A 190 -17.06 2.28 -12.71
C PHE A 190 -17.58 3.62 -12.15
N GLU A 191 -17.21 4.72 -12.80
CA GLU A 191 -17.79 6.05 -12.60
C GLU A 191 -18.76 6.34 -13.75
N VAL A 192 -19.81 7.11 -13.45
CA VAL A 192 -20.81 7.52 -14.43
C VAL A 192 -20.64 9.01 -14.69
N PHE A 193 -20.44 9.36 -15.95
CA PHE A 193 -20.33 10.71 -16.49
C PHE A 193 -21.54 11.02 -17.37
N GLU A 194 -21.76 12.30 -17.64
CA GLU A 194 -22.77 12.76 -18.61
C GLU A 194 -22.02 13.44 -19.76
N ASP A 195 -22.30 13.02 -21.00
CA ASP A 195 -21.70 13.61 -22.20
C ASP A 195 -22.38 14.93 -22.60
N GLU A 196 -21.85 15.61 -23.62
CA GLU A 196 -22.41 16.87 -24.13
C GLU A 196 -23.83 16.73 -24.70
N ALA A 197 -24.28 15.51 -24.99
CA ALA A 197 -25.61 15.18 -25.47
C ALA A 197 -26.56 14.69 -24.35
N GLY A 198 -26.11 14.66 -23.10
CA GLY A 198 -26.88 14.23 -21.94
C GLY A 198 -26.95 12.70 -21.74
N ASN A 199 -26.09 11.93 -22.41
CA ASN A 199 -26.03 10.48 -22.25
C ASN A 199 -25.13 10.09 -21.08
N GLU A 200 -25.54 9.05 -20.35
CA GLU A 200 -24.70 8.45 -19.31
C GLU A 200 -23.55 7.65 -19.94
N ILE A 201 -22.32 8.09 -19.68
CA ILE A 201 -21.10 7.38 -20.02
C ILE A 201 -20.60 6.65 -18.78
N LYS A 202 -20.42 5.34 -18.89
CA LYS A 202 -19.76 4.54 -17.86
C LYS A 202 -18.29 4.38 -18.17
N MET A 203 -17.44 4.68 -17.20
CA MET A 203 -16.00 4.53 -17.33
C MET A 203 -15.45 3.67 -16.21
N LYS A 204 -14.71 2.63 -16.58
CA LYS A 204 -13.99 1.76 -15.66
C LYS A 204 -12.71 2.46 -15.23
N ILE A 205 -12.43 2.45 -13.94
CA ILE A 205 -11.18 3.01 -13.45
C ILE A 205 -10.08 1.95 -13.43
N HIS A 206 -8.95 2.25 -14.05
CA HIS A 206 -7.75 1.41 -14.00
C HIS A 206 -6.85 1.82 -12.82
N GLY A 207 -6.86 3.11 -12.47
CA GLY A 207 -6.42 3.62 -11.16
C GLY A 207 -6.06 5.11 -11.19
N ALA A 208 -5.12 5.60 -10.36
CA ALA A 208 -4.69 7.00 -10.31
C ALA A 208 -3.16 7.25 -10.30
N LEU A 209 -2.76 8.45 -10.73
CA LEU A 209 -1.41 9.03 -10.73
C LEU A 209 -1.41 10.32 -9.90
N GLU A 210 -0.35 10.63 -9.17
CA GLU A 210 -0.18 11.91 -8.47
C GLU A 210 1.02 12.68 -9.01
N VAL A 211 0.79 13.92 -9.43
CA VAL A 211 1.80 14.88 -9.90
C VAL A 211 1.67 16.17 -9.10
N GLU A 212 2.74 16.54 -8.39
CA GLU A 212 2.82 17.77 -7.59
C GLU A 212 1.67 17.98 -6.58
N GLY A 213 1.12 16.90 -6.02
CA GLY A 213 0.02 16.94 -5.06
C GLY A 213 -1.38 17.04 -5.69
N ALA A 214 -1.48 17.03 -7.02
CA ALA A 214 -2.70 16.80 -7.75
C ALA A 214 -2.80 15.32 -8.16
N GLU A 215 -3.99 14.74 -8.03
CA GLU A 215 -4.27 13.34 -8.38
C GLU A 215 -5.00 13.28 -9.73
N TYR A 216 -4.77 12.24 -10.50
CA TYR A 216 -5.30 12.03 -11.85
C TYR A 216 -5.73 10.57 -12.00
N ALA A 217 -6.98 10.30 -12.36
CA ALA A 217 -7.49 8.96 -12.61
C ALA A 217 -7.23 8.54 -14.06
N ILE A 218 -6.81 7.30 -14.27
CA ILE A 218 -6.75 6.60 -15.56
C ILE A 218 -8.01 5.76 -15.66
N MET A 219 -8.84 6.05 -16.65
CA MET A 219 -10.18 5.45 -16.82
C MET A 219 -10.34 4.97 -18.26
N SER A 220 -11.20 4.01 -18.55
CA SER A 220 -11.57 3.67 -19.94
C SER A 220 -13.08 3.54 -20.06
N TYR A 221 -13.61 3.80 -21.24
CA TYR A 221 -15.02 3.60 -21.53
C TYR A 221 -15.39 2.12 -21.35
N THR A 222 -16.56 1.83 -20.75
CA THR A 222 -17.05 0.45 -20.62
C THR A 222 -17.84 -0.03 -21.82
N ASP A 223 -18.40 0.91 -22.59
CA ASP A 223 -19.32 0.66 -23.70
C ASP A 223 -18.93 1.52 -24.91
N GLY A 224 -19.17 1.01 -26.13
CA GLY A 224 -18.94 1.72 -27.40
C GLY A 224 -17.62 1.39 -28.12
N ASP A 225 -17.40 2.04 -29.28
CA ASP A 225 -16.23 1.81 -30.14
C ASP A 225 -14.89 2.22 -29.48
N ASN A 226 -14.95 3.02 -28.40
CA ASN A 226 -13.80 3.55 -27.66
C ASN A 226 -13.48 2.75 -26.38
N ALA A 227 -14.04 1.55 -26.20
CA ALA A 227 -13.86 0.75 -24.98
C ALA A 227 -12.38 0.38 -24.67
N SER A 228 -11.49 0.48 -25.66
CA SER A 228 -10.05 0.27 -25.54
C SER A 228 -9.24 1.55 -25.28
N GLU A 229 -9.85 2.73 -25.42
CA GLU A 229 -9.19 4.01 -25.19
C GLU A 229 -9.27 4.38 -23.71
N PHE A 230 -8.12 4.79 -23.14
CA PHE A 230 -8.05 5.30 -21.79
C PHE A 230 -8.02 6.82 -21.79
N GLU A 231 -8.66 7.41 -20.79
CA GLU A 231 -8.73 8.84 -20.54
C GLU A 231 -8.06 9.15 -19.20
N ILE A 232 -7.45 10.33 -19.10
CA ILE A 232 -6.81 10.78 -17.87
C ILE A 232 -7.53 12.01 -17.35
N MET A 233 -8.16 11.86 -16.19
CA MET A 233 -8.93 12.93 -15.57
C MET A 233 -8.31 13.39 -14.26
N LYS A 234 -8.17 14.69 -14.05
CA LYS A 234 -7.77 15.25 -12.76
C LYS A 234 -8.85 14.99 -11.72
N ILE A 235 -8.45 14.45 -10.57
CA ILE A 235 -9.30 14.23 -9.42
C ILE A 235 -9.35 15.49 -8.56
N ASN A 236 -10.56 15.97 -8.32
CA ASN A 236 -10.86 17.09 -7.43
C ASN A 236 -11.56 16.56 -6.18
N ARG A 237 -10.90 16.70 -5.02
CA ARG A 237 -11.48 16.30 -3.72
C ARG A 237 -12.21 17.46 -3.06
N GLY A 238 -13.52 17.36 -2.98
CA GLY A 238 -14.38 18.27 -2.23
C GLY A 238 -14.38 18.01 -0.73
N ARG A 239 -14.99 18.94 0.03
CA ARG A 239 -15.23 18.75 1.47
C ARG A 239 -16.16 17.56 1.70
N GLY A 240 -15.89 16.76 2.74
CA GLY A 240 -16.73 15.63 3.12
C GLY A 240 -16.49 14.34 2.33
N GLY A 241 -15.44 14.28 1.50
CA GLY A 241 -15.09 13.07 0.73
C GLY A 241 -15.78 12.97 -0.64
N ASN A 242 -16.45 14.04 -1.09
CA ASN A 242 -16.93 14.13 -2.46
C ASN A 242 -15.75 14.16 -3.43
N ILE A 243 -15.84 13.36 -4.49
CA ILE A 243 -14.86 13.30 -5.57
C ILE A 243 -15.57 13.81 -6.82
N SER A 244 -14.92 14.71 -7.54
CA SER A 244 -15.29 15.06 -8.91
C SER A 244 -14.06 14.97 -9.81
N TYR A 245 -14.29 14.88 -11.10
CA TYR A 245 -13.23 14.77 -12.09
C TYR A 245 -13.28 15.97 -13.04
N SER A 246 -12.12 16.42 -13.51
CA SER A 246 -12.02 17.45 -14.55
C SER A 246 -11.00 17.03 -15.60
N GLY A 247 -11.11 17.59 -16.81
CA GLY A 247 -10.08 17.43 -17.83
C GLY A 247 -8.71 17.93 -17.36
N VAL A 248 -7.67 17.48 -18.05
CA VAL A 248 -6.30 17.99 -17.88
C VAL A 248 -6.02 18.96 -19.02
N ASP A 249 -6.16 20.25 -18.73
CA ASP A 249 -6.06 21.30 -19.76
C ASP A 249 -4.62 21.55 -20.25
N ASN A 250 -3.62 21.11 -19.48
CA ASN A 250 -2.21 21.25 -19.85
C ASN A 250 -1.78 20.06 -20.72
N GLN A 251 -1.55 20.33 -22.01
CA GLN A 251 -1.22 19.32 -23.00
C GLN A 251 0.09 18.59 -22.70
N ASP A 252 1.16 19.30 -22.32
CA ASP A 252 2.45 18.68 -21.97
C ASP A 252 2.29 17.71 -20.79
N LEU A 253 1.51 18.13 -19.77
CA LEU A 253 1.20 17.28 -18.62
C LEU A 253 0.34 16.08 -19.01
N TYR A 254 -0.62 16.25 -19.91
CA TYR A 254 -1.46 15.16 -20.39
C TYR A 254 -0.65 14.13 -21.17
N GLU A 255 0.28 14.58 -22.01
CA GLU A 255 1.20 13.70 -22.76
C GLU A 255 2.10 12.91 -21.80
N ASP A 256 2.69 13.59 -20.80
CA ASP A 256 3.50 12.94 -19.75
C ASP A 256 2.68 11.89 -18.96
N LEU A 257 1.45 12.23 -18.59
CA LEU A 257 0.53 11.32 -17.90
C LEU A 257 0.08 10.16 -18.80
N SER A 258 -0.06 10.40 -20.10
CA SER A 258 -0.47 9.39 -21.08
C SER A 258 0.64 8.38 -21.36
N GLU A 259 1.88 8.83 -21.52
CA GLU A 259 3.04 7.93 -21.63
C GLU A 259 3.18 7.09 -20.35
N ALA A 260 3.02 7.73 -19.20
CA ALA A 260 2.99 7.10 -17.89
C ALA A 260 1.90 6.01 -17.78
N ALA A 261 0.69 6.30 -18.24
CA ALA A 261 -0.43 5.38 -18.25
C ALA A 261 -0.24 4.22 -19.25
N ALA A 262 0.33 4.48 -20.44
CA ALA A 262 0.61 3.45 -21.43
C ALA A 262 1.64 2.43 -20.91
N MET A 263 2.78 2.90 -20.37
CA MET A 263 3.76 2.03 -19.70
C MET A 263 3.12 1.20 -18.57
N HIS A 264 2.16 1.81 -17.87
CA HIS A 264 1.44 1.16 -16.78
C HIS A 264 0.51 0.03 -17.30
N LEU A 265 -0.30 0.29 -18.32
CA LEU A 265 -1.25 -0.67 -18.90
C LEU A 265 -0.53 -1.84 -19.57
N GLU A 266 0.56 -1.60 -20.30
CA GLU A 266 1.38 -2.64 -20.91
C GLU A 266 1.95 -3.61 -19.87
N SER A 267 2.46 -3.08 -18.75
CA SER A 267 2.99 -3.90 -17.64
C SER A 267 1.94 -4.76 -16.94
N SER A 268 0.67 -4.37 -17.03
CA SER A 268 -0.47 -5.08 -16.42
C SER A 268 -1.05 -6.15 -17.35
N SER A 269 -0.96 -5.99 -18.68
CA SER A 269 -1.37 -6.99 -19.67
C SER A 269 -0.42 -8.19 -19.80
N ALA A 270 0.82 -8.04 -19.32
CA ALA A 270 1.85 -9.07 -19.37
C ALA A 270 1.93 -9.94 -18.09
N ALA A 271 0.98 -9.78 -17.16
CA ALA A 271 0.92 -10.46 -15.86
C ALA A 271 -0.11 -11.58 -15.82
#